data_AF-A0A7C9MTH5-F1
#
_entry.id   AF-A0A7C9MTH5-F1
#
_cell.length_a   1.000
_cell.length_b   1.000
_cell.length_c   1.000
_cell.angle_alpha   90.00
_cell.angle_beta   90.00
_cell.angle_gamma   90.00
#
_symmetry.space_group_name_H-M   'P 1'
#
loop_
_entity.id
_entity.type
_entity.pdbx_description
1 polymer ?
#
loop_
_entity_poly.entity_id
_entity_poly.type
_entity_poly.pdbx_seq_one_letter_code
_entity_poly.pdbx_strand_id
1 'polypeptide(L)'
;MHADTLAPLWEGQNREPNRWERLRNVYEKLRLVLDMPGLSLGGVDDLLEQLEQRLSEATLLFPEPDWLDEDVSGPEGLERYCANHMGALLDVLVQAVEQLAEERARELALGTGGTRIGTGE
;
A
#
# COMPACT_ATOMS: atom_id res chain seq x y z
N MET A 1 -55.60 -3.84 -16.82
CA MET A 1 -54.56 -4.66 -16.17
C MET A 1 -53.22 -4.00 -16.50
N HIS A 2 -52.67 -3.23 -15.57
CA HIS A 2 -51.34 -2.66 -15.68
C HIS A 2 -50.36 -3.73 -15.19
N ALA A 3 -49.57 -4.29 -16.10
CA ALA A 3 -48.49 -5.19 -15.73
C ALA A 3 -47.36 -4.35 -15.13
N ASP A 4 -47.00 -4.69 -13.89
CA ASP A 4 -45.88 -4.13 -13.16
C ASP A 4 -44.62 -4.08 -14.03
N THR A 5 -44.05 -2.88 -14.12
CA THR A 5 -42.70 -2.69 -14.64
C THR A 5 -41.76 -3.37 -13.65
N LEU A 6 -41.26 -4.56 -14.02
CA LEU A 6 -40.24 -5.25 -13.26
C LEU A 6 -39.06 -4.29 -13.05
N ALA A 7 -38.87 -3.85 -11.80
CA ALA A 7 -37.72 -3.07 -11.40
C ALA A 7 -36.43 -3.83 -11.78
N PRO A 8 -35.36 -3.16 -12.24
CA PRO A 8 -34.11 -3.82 -12.61
C PRO A 8 -33.61 -4.67 -11.45
N LEU A 9 -33.42 -5.95 -11.72
CA LEU A 9 -33.06 -6.94 -10.74
C LEU A 9 -31.56 -6.79 -10.40
N TRP A 10 -31.22 -6.21 -9.25
CA TRP A 10 -30.15 -6.69 -8.36
C TRP A 10 -28.74 -7.02 -8.94
N GLU A 11 -28.25 -6.35 -9.99
CA GLU A 11 -26.91 -6.58 -10.58
C GLU A 11 -25.71 -6.08 -9.73
N GLY A 12 -25.96 -5.55 -8.53
CA GLY A 12 -24.95 -4.88 -7.71
C GLY A 12 -24.33 -5.68 -6.56
N GLN A 13 -24.81 -6.88 -6.23
CA GLN A 13 -24.48 -7.49 -4.93
C GLN A 13 -23.30 -8.47 -4.88
N ASN A 14 -22.70 -8.88 -6.00
CA ASN A 14 -21.60 -9.87 -5.99
C ASN A 14 -20.51 -9.64 -7.05
N ARG A 15 -20.27 -8.38 -7.46
CA ARG A 15 -19.09 -8.10 -8.28
C ARG A 15 -17.86 -8.07 -7.39
N GLU A 16 -16.83 -8.83 -7.73
CA GLU A 16 -15.53 -8.70 -7.07
C GLU A 16 -15.02 -7.26 -7.21
N PRO A 17 -14.51 -6.65 -6.13
CA PRO A 17 -14.00 -5.30 -6.18
C PRO A 17 -12.86 -5.23 -7.19
N ASN A 18 -12.88 -4.19 -8.02
CA ASN A 18 -11.81 -3.98 -9.00
C ASN A 18 -10.51 -3.51 -8.30
N ARG A 19 -9.40 -3.51 -9.04
CA ARG A 19 -8.09 -3.15 -8.48
C ARG A 19 -8.05 -1.76 -7.83
N TRP A 20 -8.77 -0.78 -8.37
CA TRP A 20 -8.81 0.58 -7.85
C TRP A 20 -9.59 0.67 -6.53
N GLU A 21 -10.67 -0.11 -6.42
CA GLU A 21 -11.42 -0.24 -5.16
C GLU A 21 -10.61 -0.96 -4.09
N ARG A 22 -9.85 -1.99 -4.47
CA ARG A 22 -8.91 -2.69 -3.59
C ARG A 22 -7.78 -1.76 -3.15
N LEU A 23 -7.21 -0.98 -4.06
CA LEU A 23 -6.18 0.02 -3.75
C LEU A 23 -6.72 1.06 -2.76
N ARG A 24 -7.94 1.58 -2.97
CA ARG A 24 -8.57 2.51 -2.01
C ARG A 24 -8.67 1.90 -0.61
N ASN A 25 -9.04 0.61 -0.50
CA ASN A 25 -9.07 -0.07 0.80
C ASN A 25 -7.69 -0.11 1.46
N VAL A 26 -6.63 -0.40 0.69
CA VAL A 26 -5.26 -0.37 1.19
C VAL A 26 -4.84 1.03 1.63
N TYR A 27 -5.19 2.07 0.86
CA TYR A 27 -4.97 3.46 1.23
C TYR A 27 -5.61 3.82 2.57
N GLU A 28 -6.87 3.44 2.81
CA GLU A 28 -7.55 3.73 4.09
C GLU A 28 -6.85 3.02 5.27
N LYS A 29 -6.33 1.81 5.05
CA LYS A 29 -5.52 1.11 6.07
C LYS A 29 -4.20 1.83 6.33
N LEU A 30 -3.46 2.21 5.28
CA LEU A 30 -2.21 2.99 5.40
C LEU A 30 -2.45 4.29 6.15
N ARG A 31 -3.51 5.01 5.79
CA ARG A 31 -3.91 6.24 6.48
C ARG A 31 -4.17 5.99 7.95
N LEU A 32 -4.92 4.95 8.31
CA LEU A 32 -5.21 4.63 9.71
C LEU A 32 -3.95 4.32 10.52
N VAL A 33 -3.01 3.58 9.92
CA VAL A 33 -1.69 3.27 10.51
C VAL A 33 -0.89 4.55 10.78
N LEU A 34 -0.92 5.51 9.84
CA LEU A 34 -0.20 6.78 9.96
C LEU A 34 -0.90 7.81 10.88
N ASP A 35 -2.23 7.85 10.89
CA ASP A 35 -3.02 8.77 11.71
C ASP A 35 -2.97 8.37 13.20
N MET A 36 -2.82 7.07 13.49
CA MET A 36 -2.84 6.52 14.85
C MET A 36 -1.68 5.54 15.09
N PRO A 37 -0.41 5.99 15.02
CA PRO A 37 0.75 5.12 15.17
C PRO A 37 0.85 4.50 16.58
N GLY A 38 0.23 5.12 17.59
CA GLY A 38 0.14 4.59 18.96
C GLY A 38 -0.77 3.37 19.14
N LEU A 39 -1.51 2.95 18.11
CA LEU A 39 -2.23 1.68 18.11
C LEU A 39 -1.33 0.48 17.78
N SER A 40 -0.15 0.71 17.21
CA SER A 40 0.86 -0.33 17.02
C SER A 40 1.50 -0.70 18.36
N LEU A 41 1.24 -1.92 18.83
CA LEU A 41 1.64 -2.38 20.16
C LEU A 41 3.17 -2.47 20.35
N GLY A 42 3.96 -2.55 19.28
CA GLY A 42 5.42 -2.63 19.31
C GLY A 42 6.17 -1.40 18.80
N GLY A 43 5.51 -0.24 18.68
CA GLY A 43 6.18 1.03 18.40
C GLY A 43 6.59 1.23 16.94
N VAL A 44 7.78 1.80 16.69
CA VAL A 44 8.23 2.23 15.35
C VAL A 44 8.52 1.05 14.43
N ASP A 45 9.04 -0.06 14.96
CA ASP A 45 9.38 -1.22 14.15
C ASP A 45 8.11 -1.93 13.63
N ASP A 46 7.08 -2.07 14.48
CA ASP A 46 5.74 -2.53 14.09
C ASP A 46 5.07 -1.59 13.07
N LEU A 47 5.30 -0.28 13.17
CA LEU A 47 4.78 0.69 12.23
C LEU A 47 5.40 0.48 10.84
N LEU A 48 6.72 0.28 10.76
CA LEU A 48 7.42 0.01 9.51
C LEU A 48 6.95 -1.30 8.88
N GLU A 49 6.83 -2.38 9.66
CA GLU A 49 6.31 -3.66 9.17
C GLU A 49 4.87 -3.53 8.62
N GLN A 50 4.01 -2.75 9.29
CA GLN A 50 2.66 -2.49 8.79
C GLN A 50 2.66 -1.68 7.49
N LEU A 51 3.56 -0.70 7.34
CA LEU A 51 3.69 0.05 6.10
C LEU A 51 4.17 -0.85 4.95
N GLU A 52 5.21 -1.64 5.17
CA GLU A 52 5.74 -2.61 4.19
C GLU A 52 4.68 -3.61 3.74
N GLN A 53 3.95 -4.19 4.69
CA GLN A 53 2.89 -5.15 4.40
C GLN A 53 1.78 -4.54 3.54
N ARG A 54 1.34 -3.32 3.86
CA ARG A 54 0.26 -2.66 3.12
C ARG A 54 0.71 -2.18 1.74
N LEU A 55 1.94 -1.68 1.61
CA LEU A 55 2.48 -1.31 0.31
C LEU A 55 2.68 -2.55 -0.57
N SER A 56 3.16 -3.66 -0.02
CA SER A 56 3.26 -4.94 -0.73
C SER A 56 1.91 -5.43 -1.24
N GLU A 57 0.86 -5.34 -0.41
CA GLU A 57 -0.52 -5.64 -0.83
C GLU A 57 -1.00 -4.75 -1.98
N ALA A 58 -0.63 -3.47 -1.99
CA ALA A 58 -0.96 -2.56 -3.08
C ALA A 58 -0.20 -2.91 -4.36
N THR A 59 1.10 -3.19 -4.28
CA THR A 59 1.93 -3.55 -5.45
C THR A 59 1.40 -4.78 -6.18
N LEU A 60 0.88 -5.78 -5.45
CA LEU A 60 0.26 -6.97 -6.07
C LEU A 60 -0.96 -6.65 -6.97
N LEU A 61 -1.56 -5.45 -6.84
CA LEU A 61 -2.67 -5.00 -7.69
C LEU A 61 -2.21 -4.43 -9.04
N PHE A 62 -0.92 -4.09 -9.16
CA PHE A 62 -0.33 -3.44 -10.32
C PHE A 62 0.84 -4.29 -10.82
N PRO A 63 0.64 -5.11 -11.88
CA PRO A 63 1.73 -5.89 -12.46
C PRO A 63 2.82 -4.99 -13.04
N GLU A 64 3.97 -5.60 -13.36
CA GLU A 64 5.12 -4.89 -13.94
C GLU A 64 4.68 -4.04 -15.15
N PRO A 65 5.05 -2.75 -15.17
CA PRO A 65 4.55 -1.84 -16.19
C PRO A 65 5.14 -2.16 -17.56
N ASP A 66 4.25 -2.34 -18.53
CA ASP A 66 4.61 -2.45 -19.94
C ASP A 66 4.56 -1.07 -20.60
N TRP A 67 5.72 -0.42 -20.71
CA TRP A 67 5.87 0.92 -21.28
C TRP A 67 5.96 0.93 -22.82
N LEU A 68 6.01 -0.23 -23.46
CA LEU A 68 6.37 -0.33 -24.88
C LEU A 68 5.17 -0.22 -25.83
N ASP A 69 3.94 -0.36 -25.35
CA ASP A 69 2.76 -0.34 -26.22
C ASP A 69 1.52 0.21 -25.50
N GLU A 70 1.38 1.54 -25.47
CA GLU A 70 0.19 2.19 -24.92
C GLU A 70 -0.47 3.06 -26.00
N ASP A 71 -1.37 2.45 -26.76
CA ASP A 71 -2.41 3.22 -27.44
C ASP A 71 -3.38 3.79 -26.39
N VAL A 72 -3.07 4.99 -25.91
CA VAL A 72 -3.83 5.71 -24.88
C VAL A 72 -5.13 6.33 -25.43
N SER A 73 -5.49 6.07 -26.69
CA SER A 73 -6.66 6.70 -27.32
C SER A 73 -8.00 6.15 -26.82
N GLY A 74 -8.01 4.99 -26.14
CA GLY A 74 -9.20 4.36 -25.58
C GLY A 74 -9.25 4.30 -24.04
N PRO A 75 -10.43 4.07 -23.44
CA PRO A 75 -10.58 3.93 -21.99
C PRO A 75 -9.69 2.84 -21.37
N GLU A 76 -9.48 1.73 -22.08
CA GLU A 76 -8.61 0.63 -21.65
C GLU A 76 -7.13 1.04 -21.67
N GLY A 77 -6.72 1.84 -22.66
CA GLY A 77 -5.36 2.40 -22.75
C GLY A 77 -5.07 3.40 -21.64
N LEU A 78 -6.01 4.31 -21.35
CA LEU A 78 -5.91 5.23 -20.21
C LEU A 78 -5.85 4.50 -18.87
N GLU A 79 -6.63 3.43 -18.71
CA GLU A 79 -6.66 2.63 -17.49
C GLU A 79 -5.34 1.90 -17.27
N ARG A 80 -4.73 1.35 -18.33
CA ARG A 80 -3.38 0.76 -18.29
C ARG A 80 -2.30 1.78 -17.99
N TYR A 81 -2.32 2.94 -18.67
CA TYR A 81 -1.40 4.05 -18.42
C TYR A 81 -1.41 4.45 -16.94
N CYS A 82 -2.61 4.66 -16.37
CA CYS A 82 -2.76 5.00 -14.95
C CYS A 82 -2.24 3.89 -14.04
N ALA A 83 -2.54 2.63 -14.37
CA ALA A 83 -2.08 1.48 -13.58
C ALA A 83 -0.56 1.36 -13.56
N ASN A 84 0.10 1.57 -14.71
CA ASN A 84 1.56 1.52 -14.82
C ASN A 84 2.23 2.59 -13.95
N HIS A 85 1.73 3.83 -13.99
CA HIS A 85 2.23 4.92 -13.16
C HIS A 85 1.98 4.69 -11.66
N MET A 86 0.82 4.12 -11.32
CA MET A 86 0.50 3.81 -9.93
C MET A 86 1.34 2.66 -9.38
N GLY A 87 1.61 1.62 -10.18
CA GLY A 87 2.57 0.58 -9.84
C GLY A 87 3.97 1.16 -9.59
N ALA A 88 4.48 1.97 -10.51
CA ALA A 88 5.79 2.62 -10.36
C ALA A 88 5.88 3.51 -9.11
N LEU A 89 4.81 4.24 -8.77
CA LEU A 89 4.76 5.02 -7.53
C LEU A 89 4.80 4.12 -6.29
N LEU A 90 4.04 3.03 -6.28
CA LEU A 90 4.03 2.09 -5.15
C LEU A 90 5.40 1.45 -4.95
N ASP A 91 6.10 1.08 -6.01
CA ASP A 91 7.46 0.54 -5.94
C ASP A 91 8.44 1.54 -5.31
N VAL A 92 8.33 2.83 -5.66
CA VAL A 92 9.15 3.89 -5.03
C VAL A 92 8.82 4.01 -3.54
N LEU A 93 7.55 3.91 -3.15
CA LEU A 93 7.15 3.97 -1.75
C LEU A 93 7.66 2.76 -0.96
N VAL A 94 7.62 1.55 -1.53
CA VAL A 94 8.20 0.34 -0.93
C VAL A 94 9.68 0.55 -0.66
N GLN A 95 10.45 0.96 -1.67
CA GLN A 95 11.88 1.22 -1.53
C GLN A 95 12.20 2.28 -0.47
N ALA A 96 11.35 3.31 -0.34
CA ALA A 96 11.52 4.33 0.67
C ALA A 96 11.30 3.78 2.09
N VAL A 97 10.28 2.93 2.29
CA VAL A 97 10.03 2.30 3.60
C VAL A 97 11.13 1.30 3.95
N GLU A 98 11.60 0.50 3.00
CA GLU A 98 12.73 -0.42 3.20
C GLU A 98 13.99 0.33 3.64
N GLN A 99 14.30 1.46 3.01
CA GLN A 99 15.43 2.32 3.41
C GLN A 99 15.28 2.85 4.84
N LEU A 100 14.06 3.27 5.23
CA LEU A 100 13.78 3.72 6.60
C LEU A 100 13.96 2.58 7.61
N ALA A 101 13.52 1.37 7.27
CA ALA A 101 13.71 0.19 8.11
C ALA A 101 15.19 -0.17 8.28
N GLU A 102 15.98 -0.09 7.21
CA GLU A 102 17.43 -0.28 7.28
C GLU A 102 18.12 0.78 8.15
N GLU A 103 17.77 2.06 7.99
CA GLU A 103 18.29 3.14 8.83
C GLU A 103 17.98 2.90 10.30
N ARG A 104 16.73 2.50 10.59
CA ARG A 104 16.30 2.17 11.94
C ARG A 104 17.09 1.02 12.55
N ALA A 105 17.31 -0.05 11.78
CA ALA A 105 18.12 -1.19 12.20
C ALA A 105 19.58 -0.78 12.50
N ARG A 106 20.16 0.12 11.69
CA ARG A 106 21.51 0.67 11.93
C ARG A 106 21.57 1.48 13.23
N GLU A 107 20.58 2.33 13.50
CA GLU A 107 20.50 3.10 14.75
C GLU A 107 20.45 2.20 15.99
N LEU A 108 19.62 1.16 15.95
CA LEU A 108 19.50 0.18 17.04
C LEU A 108 20.82 -0.56 17.27
N ALA A 109 21.51 -0.97 16.21
CA ALA A 109 22.82 -1.62 16.30
C ALA A 109 23.88 -0.70 16.95
N LEU A 110 23.90 0.59 16.58
CA LEU A 110 24.82 1.58 17.15
C LEU A 110 24.50 1.90 18.62
N GLY A 111 23.22 2.02 18.98
CA GLY A 111 22.77 2.28 20.35
C GLY A 111 23.09 1.13 21.31
N THR A 112 23.06 -0.11 20.82
CA THR A 112 23.37 -1.31 21.62
C THR A 112 24.87 -1.48 21.88
N GLY A 113 25.74 -0.92 21.03
CA GLY A 113 27.20 -0.91 21.20
C GLY A 113 27.76 0.17 22.15
N GLY A 114 26.92 1.09 22.63
CA GLY A 114 27.31 2.26 23.42
C GLY A 114 27.35 2.07 24.94
N THR A 115 26.87 0.94 25.47
CA THR A 115 26.89 0.68 26.92
C THR A 115 28.29 0.26 27.37
N ARG A 116 29.23 1.20 27.36
CA ARG A 116 30.48 1.07 28.11
C ARG A 116 30.15 1.12 29.59
N ILE A 117 30.12 -0.08 30.18
CA ILE A 117 30.52 -0.37 31.55
C ILE A 117 31.70 0.54 31.91
N GLY A 118 31.51 1.44 32.86
CA GLY A 118 32.56 2.42 33.17
C GLY A 118 32.20 3.46 34.22
N THR A 119 31.73 3.05 35.39
CA THR A 119 32.01 3.76 36.65
C THR A 119 32.14 2.73 37.76
N GLY A 120 33.27 2.02 37.75
CA GLY A 120 33.89 1.55 38.97
C GLY A 120 34.98 2.55 39.31
N GLU A 121 34.71 3.40 40.29
CA GLU A 121 35.64 3.97 41.30
C GLU A 121 34.82 4.81 42.30
#